data_AF-A0A478FRB3-F1
#
_entry.id   AF-A0A478FRB3-F1
#
_cell.length_a   1.000
_cell.length_b   1.000
_cell.length_c   1.000
_cell.angle_alpha   90.00
_cell.angle_beta   90.00
_cell.angle_gamma   90.00
#
_symmetry.space_group_name_H-M   'P 1'
#
loop_
_entity.id
_entity.type
_entity.pdbx_description
1 polymer ?
#
loop_
_entity_poly.entity_id
_entity_poly.type
_entity_poly.pdbx_seq_one_letter_code
_entity_poly.pdbx_strand_id
1 'polypeptide(L)'
;MTPQAIGAGVAGTAVVGGGGTLAAYAAGAFGKETYLTQAQKDSEIKGKKDYIGDNKTEIQALWDDTNYKTNLKSAHWDNMDAQDISTSSKPEKTVKNQVDDTSKKSEVATYVSAWCQAVSVKELDSIPRNATEDENKDHKRWEAFKFACFKTKTGH
;
A
#
# COMPACT_ATOMS: atom_id res chain seq x y z
N MET A 1 53.08 -8.88 23.93
CA MET A 1 51.80 -8.19 23.68
C MET A 1 51.35 -8.56 22.29
N THR A 2 50.25 -9.27 22.17
CA THR A 2 49.67 -9.73 20.90
C THR A 2 48.29 -9.10 20.80
N PRO A 3 48.04 -8.12 19.91
CA PRO A 3 46.70 -7.65 19.65
C PRO A 3 46.02 -8.64 18.72
N GLN A 4 45.01 -9.35 19.24
CA GLN A 4 44.09 -10.10 18.40
C GLN A 4 43.15 -9.11 17.72
N ALA A 5 43.26 -9.03 16.40
CA ALA A 5 42.29 -8.41 15.52
C ALA A 5 40.97 -9.18 15.60
N ILE A 6 39.86 -8.48 15.88
CA ILE A 6 38.53 -8.90 15.42
C ILE A 6 37.93 -7.70 14.71
N GLY A 7 37.77 -7.85 13.40
CA GLY A 7 37.25 -6.84 12.50
C GLY A 7 35.81 -6.47 12.82
N ALA A 8 35.56 -5.18 12.96
CA ALA A 8 34.25 -4.60 12.72
C ALA A 8 34.10 -4.45 11.20
N GLY A 9 33.48 -5.45 10.58
CA GLY A 9 33.06 -5.41 9.19
C GLY A 9 32.09 -4.26 8.96
N VAL A 10 32.35 -3.51 7.90
CA VAL A 10 31.49 -2.49 7.32
C VAL A 10 30.14 -3.12 6.94
N ALA A 11 29.02 -2.58 7.45
CA ALA A 11 27.70 -2.86 6.89
C ALA A 11 26.82 -1.61 7.00
N GLY A 12 26.54 -1.04 5.83
CA GLY A 12 25.36 -0.23 5.58
C GLY A 12 25.48 1.23 5.97
N THR A 13 26.12 2.02 5.09
CA THR A 13 25.65 3.37 4.81
C THR A 13 24.12 3.35 4.71
N ALA A 14 23.45 3.98 5.67
CA ALA A 14 22.07 4.39 5.49
C ALA A 14 22.06 5.33 4.28
N VAL A 15 21.62 4.82 3.13
CA VAL A 15 21.28 5.69 2.00
C VAL A 15 20.03 6.43 2.44
N VAL A 16 20.27 7.57 3.07
CA VAL A 16 19.36 8.71 3.13
C VAL A 16 19.27 9.24 1.70
N GLY A 17 18.46 8.56 0.88
CA GLY A 17 18.00 9.03 -0.42
C GLY A 17 16.61 9.62 -0.24
N GLY A 18 16.50 10.94 -0.33
CA GLY A 18 15.30 11.70 -0.02
C GLY A 18 14.15 11.43 -0.99
N GLY A 19 12.93 11.43 -0.45
CA GLY A 19 11.70 11.35 -1.23
C GLY A 19 10.53 10.75 -0.44
N GLY A 20 10.06 11.47 0.58
CA GLY A 20 8.81 11.15 1.29
C GLY A 20 8.98 10.16 2.43
N THR A 21 8.94 10.68 3.66
CA THR A 21 8.50 9.99 4.89
C THR A 21 8.47 8.47 4.80
N LEU A 22 9.63 7.83 5.01
CA LEU A 22 9.65 6.53 5.64
C LEU A 22 8.85 6.71 6.92
N ALA A 23 7.61 6.21 6.93
CA ALA A 23 6.84 6.02 8.13
C ALA A 23 7.64 5.03 8.98
N ALA A 24 8.60 5.58 9.73
CA ALA A 24 9.18 4.95 10.89
C ALA A 24 8.10 4.91 11.97
N TYR A 25 7.01 4.18 11.69
CA TYR A 25 6.24 3.57 12.76
C TYR A 25 7.21 2.62 13.42
N ALA A 26 7.77 3.11 14.52
CA ALA A 26 8.82 2.47 15.27
C ALA A 26 8.40 1.02 15.52
N ALA A 27 9.17 0.09 14.95
CA ALA A 27 9.16 -1.30 15.34
C ALA A 27 9.67 -1.38 16.79
N GLY A 28 8.81 -1.02 17.74
CA GLY A 28 8.92 -1.36 19.14
C GLY A 28 8.33 -2.75 19.31
N ALA A 29 9.21 -3.70 19.59
CA ALA A 29 8.97 -4.98 20.26
C ALA A 29 7.49 -5.37 20.50
N PHE A 30 7.02 -6.44 19.84
CA PHE A 30 5.70 -7.08 19.97
C PHE A 30 4.50 -6.37 19.28
N GLY A 31 4.74 -5.59 18.23
CA GLY A 31 3.67 -5.09 17.35
C GLY A 31 3.09 -6.21 16.49
N LYS A 32 1.76 -6.35 16.46
CA LYS A 32 1.06 -7.31 15.59
C LYS A 32 1.33 -7.01 14.13
N GLU A 33 1.35 -8.04 13.29
CA GLU A 33 1.49 -7.87 11.85
C GLU A 33 0.27 -7.14 11.29
N THR A 34 0.50 -6.26 10.32
CA THR A 34 -0.54 -5.48 9.64
C THR A 34 -0.44 -5.66 8.13
N TYR A 35 -1.44 -5.19 7.39
CA TYR A 35 -1.37 -5.18 5.93
C TYR A 35 -0.10 -4.49 5.42
N LEU A 36 0.30 -3.35 6.01
CA LEU A 36 1.51 -2.64 5.59
C LEU A 36 2.79 -3.41 5.90
N THR A 37 2.93 -3.96 7.12
CA THR A 37 4.15 -4.71 7.50
C THR A 37 4.30 -5.99 6.69
N GLN A 38 3.19 -6.68 6.38
CA GLN A 38 3.19 -7.85 5.49
C GLN A 38 3.57 -7.44 4.06
N ALA A 39 3.02 -6.33 3.56
CA ALA A 39 3.28 -5.85 2.20
C ALA A 39 4.75 -5.47 2.02
N GLN A 40 5.38 -4.87 3.02
CA GLN A 40 6.81 -4.56 3.00
C GLN A 40 7.72 -5.81 3.00
N LYS A 41 7.20 -6.97 3.44
CA LYS A 41 7.91 -8.26 3.39
C LYS A 41 7.64 -9.03 2.10
N ASP A 42 6.53 -8.74 1.42
CA ASP A 42 6.13 -9.36 0.16
C ASP A 42 7.18 -9.13 -0.94
N SER A 43 7.53 -10.18 -1.69
CA SER A 43 8.59 -10.15 -2.70
C SER A 43 8.24 -9.32 -3.95
N GLU A 44 6.96 -9.03 -4.19
CA GLU A 44 6.48 -8.15 -5.26
C GLU A 44 6.65 -6.67 -4.94
N ILE A 45 6.74 -6.33 -3.65
CA ILE A 45 6.80 -4.95 -3.15
C ILE A 45 8.19 -4.62 -2.60
N LYS A 46 8.77 -5.52 -1.80
CA LYS A 46 10.04 -5.31 -1.11
C LYS A 46 11.13 -4.88 -2.09
N GLY A 47 11.61 -3.66 -1.93
CA GLY A 47 12.67 -3.06 -2.76
C GLY A 47 12.22 -2.64 -4.17
N LYS A 48 10.96 -2.84 -4.55
CA LYS A 48 10.42 -2.60 -5.89
C LYS A 48 9.35 -1.51 -5.94
N LYS A 49 8.58 -1.36 -4.86
CA LYS A 49 7.46 -0.40 -4.78
C LYS A 49 7.52 0.42 -3.51
N ASP A 50 6.99 1.62 -3.55
CA ASP A 50 6.79 2.51 -2.41
C ASP A 50 5.31 2.60 -2.05
N TYR A 51 5.02 2.68 -0.75
CA TYR A 51 3.68 2.94 -0.25
C TYR A 51 3.31 4.40 -0.54
N ILE A 52 2.13 4.61 -1.12
CA ILE A 52 1.61 5.93 -1.50
C ILE A 52 0.21 6.18 -0.93
N GLY A 53 -0.27 5.33 -0.02
CA GLY A 53 -1.63 5.39 0.50
C GLY A 53 -1.97 6.70 1.22
N ASP A 54 -0.96 7.38 1.77
CA ASP A 54 -1.07 8.70 2.38
C ASP A 54 -0.81 9.87 1.40
N ASN A 55 -0.39 9.57 0.17
CA ASN A 55 -0.07 10.57 -0.84
C ASN A 55 -1.14 10.62 -1.94
N LYS A 56 -2.18 11.44 -1.70
CA LYS A 56 -3.26 11.68 -2.66
C LYS A 56 -2.76 12.13 -4.04
N THR A 57 -1.70 12.95 -4.10
CA THR A 57 -1.16 13.46 -5.36
C THR A 57 -0.53 12.34 -6.21
N GLU A 58 0.18 11.41 -5.58
CA GLU A 58 0.70 10.21 -6.26
C GLU A 58 -0.41 9.29 -6.76
N ILE A 59 -1.47 9.10 -5.97
CA ILE A 59 -2.65 8.33 -6.39
C ILE A 59 -3.35 9.01 -7.57
N GLN A 60 -3.46 10.35 -7.56
CA GLN A 60 -4.01 11.12 -8.68
C GLN A 60 -3.16 10.98 -9.94
N ALA A 61 -1.83 10.97 -9.81
CA ALA A 61 -0.92 10.78 -10.93
C ALA A 61 -1.03 9.36 -11.50
N LEU A 62 -1.16 8.32 -10.65
CA LEU A 62 -1.44 6.96 -11.12
C LEU A 62 -2.78 6.86 -11.82
N TRP A 63 -3.81 7.57 -11.33
CA TRP A 63 -5.12 7.58 -11.95
C TRP A 63 -5.11 8.14 -13.39
N ASP A 64 -4.16 9.01 -13.73
CA ASP A 64 -3.99 9.49 -15.11
C ASP A 64 -3.51 8.39 -16.08
N ASP A 65 -2.93 7.30 -15.57
CA ASP A 65 -2.60 6.13 -16.36
C ASP A 65 -3.87 5.31 -16.68
N THR A 66 -4.14 5.13 -17.97
CA THR A 66 -5.33 4.41 -18.46
C THR A 66 -5.38 2.95 -17.98
N ASN A 67 -4.23 2.27 -17.88
CA ASN A 67 -4.18 0.89 -17.42
C ASN A 67 -4.48 0.80 -15.93
N TYR A 68 -3.89 1.69 -15.12
CA TYR A 68 -4.19 1.78 -13.70
C TYR A 68 -5.67 2.05 -13.48
N LYS A 69 -6.23 3.06 -14.15
CA LYS A 69 -7.65 3.44 -14.03
C LYS A 69 -8.59 2.30 -14.42
N THR A 70 -8.30 1.62 -15.52
CA THR A 70 -9.09 0.48 -16.00
C THR A 70 -9.04 -0.68 -15.01
N ASN A 71 -7.85 -1.02 -14.52
CA ASN A 71 -7.66 -2.14 -13.60
C ASN A 71 -8.23 -1.84 -12.20
N LEU A 72 -8.07 -0.60 -11.72
CA LEU A 72 -8.73 -0.13 -10.51
C LEU A 72 -10.25 -0.34 -10.61
N LYS A 73 -10.86 0.14 -11.69
CA LYS A 73 -12.31 0.04 -11.92
C LYS A 73 -12.77 -1.41 -12.06
N SER A 74 -12.10 -2.24 -12.85
CA SER A 74 -12.61 -3.57 -13.21
C SER A 74 -12.33 -4.63 -12.14
N ALA A 75 -11.14 -4.61 -11.53
CA ALA A 75 -10.65 -5.71 -10.70
C ALA A 75 -10.60 -5.39 -9.20
N HIS A 76 -10.38 -4.12 -8.83
CA HIS A 76 -10.04 -3.78 -7.44
C HIS A 76 -11.09 -2.93 -6.72
N TRP A 77 -11.86 -2.11 -7.44
CA TRP A 77 -12.79 -1.13 -6.83
C TRP A 77 -13.81 -1.76 -5.90
N ASP A 78 -14.39 -2.90 -6.27
CA ASP A 78 -15.40 -3.58 -5.46
C ASP A 78 -14.81 -4.19 -4.18
N ASN A 79 -13.50 -4.46 -4.16
CA ASN A 79 -12.78 -5.02 -3.01
C ASN A 79 -12.32 -3.94 -2.01
N MET A 80 -12.55 -2.67 -2.32
CA MET A 80 -12.26 -1.54 -1.44
C MET A 80 -13.52 -1.18 -0.65
N ASP A 81 -13.84 -1.96 0.38
CA ASP A 81 -15.07 -1.75 1.14
C ASP A 81 -15.00 -0.47 1.97
N ALA A 82 -16.08 0.29 1.92
CA ALA A 82 -16.21 1.52 2.65
C ALA A 82 -16.27 1.23 4.16
N GLN A 83 -16.68 0.03 4.58
CA GLN A 83 -16.60 -0.45 5.97
C GLN A 83 -15.16 -0.60 6.47
N ASP A 84 -14.17 -0.63 5.57
CA ASP A 84 -12.77 -0.65 5.98
C ASP A 84 -12.30 0.70 6.55
N ILE A 85 -13.03 1.78 6.27
CA ILE A 85 -12.71 3.15 6.71
C ILE A 85 -13.51 3.50 7.97
N SER A 86 -12.82 4.02 8.99
CA SER A 86 -13.45 4.49 10.23
C SER A 86 -14.47 5.60 9.99
N THR A 87 -15.55 5.62 10.77
CA THR A 87 -16.80 6.35 10.49
C THR A 87 -16.72 7.88 10.59
N SER A 88 -15.73 8.44 11.28
CA SER A 88 -15.68 9.88 11.58
C SER A 88 -15.30 10.78 10.40
N SER A 89 -14.73 10.24 9.31
CA SER A 89 -14.31 11.02 8.13
C SER A 89 -14.29 10.18 6.86
N LYS A 90 -15.27 9.29 6.70
CA LYS A 90 -15.34 8.37 5.57
C LYS A 90 -15.72 9.13 4.28
N PRO A 91 -14.84 9.23 3.28
CA PRO A 91 -15.19 9.82 2.00
C PRO A 91 -16.26 8.99 1.28
N GLU A 92 -17.07 9.66 0.46
CA GLU A 92 -18.03 8.99 -0.39
C GLU A 92 -17.31 8.08 -1.41
N LYS A 93 -17.78 6.85 -1.56
CA LYS A 93 -17.27 5.92 -2.55
C LYS A 93 -17.93 6.23 -3.88
N THR A 94 -17.15 6.70 -4.85
CA THR A 94 -17.62 6.90 -6.22
C THR A 94 -18.27 5.63 -6.79
N VAL A 95 -19.39 5.79 -7.49
CA VAL A 95 -20.06 4.67 -8.17
C VAL A 95 -19.11 4.07 -9.21
N LYS A 96 -19.04 2.74 -9.29
CA LYS A 96 -18.06 2.01 -10.13
C LYS A 96 -18.01 2.50 -11.59
N ASN A 97 -19.15 2.82 -12.18
CA ASN A 97 -19.25 3.30 -13.56
C ASN A 97 -18.69 4.72 -13.78
N GLN A 98 -18.44 5.47 -12.70
CA GLN A 98 -17.88 6.83 -12.72
C GLN A 98 -16.41 6.87 -12.26
N VAL A 99 -15.79 5.73 -11.91
CA VAL A 99 -14.40 5.68 -11.44
C VAL A 99 -13.40 6.20 -12.48
N ASP A 100 -13.76 6.12 -13.77
CA ASP A 100 -12.97 6.58 -14.90
C ASP A 100 -13.33 7.98 -15.41
N ASP A 101 -14.32 8.63 -14.79
CA ASP A 101 -14.72 10.01 -15.07
C ASP A 101 -13.68 11.00 -14.52
N THR A 102 -13.14 11.84 -15.40
CA THR A 102 -12.15 12.87 -15.04
C THR A 102 -12.66 13.83 -13.96
N SER A 103 -13.97 14.12 -13.94
CA SER A 103 -14.58 14.95 -12.90
C SER A 103 -14.54 14.31 -11.50
N LYS A 104 -14.42 12.98 -11.45
CA LYS A 104 -14.36 12.18 -10.21
C LYS A 104 -12.94 11.88 -9.74
N LYS A 105 -11.90 12.25 -10.49
CA LYS A 105 -10.50 11.99 -10.16
C LYS A 105 -10.13 12.35 -8.71
N SER A 106 -10.52 13.54 -8.25
CA SER A 106 -10.22 13.98 -6.87
C SER A 106 -10.96 13.16 -5.82
N GLU A 107 -12.21 12.78 -6.09
CA GLU A 107 -13.05 11.96 -5.22
C GLU A 107 -12.48 10.53 -5.11
N VAL A 108 -12.20 9.90 -6.25
CA VAL A 108 -11.57 8.57 -6.33
C VAL A 108 -10.25 8.54 -5.57
N ALA A 109 -9.36 9.50 -5.81
CA ALA A 109 -8.07 9.54 -5.12
C ALA A 109 -8.21 9.77 -3.60
N THR A 110 -9.19 10.57 -3.18
CA THR A 110 -9.50 10.76 -1.75
C THR A 110 -9.97 9.46 -1.11
N TYR A 111 -10.89 8.75 -1.79
CA TYR A 111 -11.39 7.47 -1.32
C TYR A 111 -10.29 6.41 -1.24
N VAL A 112 -9.50 6.25 -2.31
CA VAL A 112 -8.38 5.31 -2.36
C VAL A 112 -7.38 5.60 -1.24
N SER A 113 -7.01 6.87 -1.04
CA SER A 113 -6.08 7.27 0.02
C SER A 113 -6.62 6.92 1.42
N ALA A 114 -7.87 7.28 1.71
CA ALA A 114 -8.50 6.97 2.99
C ALA A 114 -8.61 5.46 3.23
N TRP A 115 -8.98 4.69 2.20
CA TRP A 115 -9.03 3.24 2.28
C TRP A 115 -7.64 2.63 2.51
N CYS A 116 -6.62 3.09 1.80
CA CYS A 116 -5.25 2.64 1.98
C CYS A 116 -4.70 2.91 3.38
N GLN A 117 -5.02 4.08 3.97
CA GLN A 117 -4.62 4.41 5.34
C GLN A 117 -5.37 3.57 6.37
N ALA A 118 -6.66 3.31 6.14
CA ALA A 118 -7.44 2.51 7.07
C ALA A 118 -7.05 1.03 7.02
N VAL A 119 -6.79 0.48 5.82
CA VAL A 119 -6.37 -0.91 5.64
C VAL A 119 -4.92 -1.13 6.07
N SER A 120 -4.01 -0.18 5.85
CA SER A 120 -2.59 -0.35 6.16
C SER A 120 -2.31 -0.70 7.62
N VAL A 121 -3.14 -0.19 8.54
CA VAL A 121 -3.04 -0.42 9.99
C VAL A 121 -3.86 -1.60 10.49
N LYS A 122 -4.68 -2.24 9.63
CA LYS A 122 -5.43 -3.44 10.03
C LYS A 122 -4.48 -4.60 10.29
N GLU A 123 -4.76 -5.35 11.36
CA GLU A 123 -4.02 -6.55 11.71
C GLU A 123 -4.15 -7.60 10.59
N LEU A 124 -3.04 -8.24 10.25
CA LEU A 124 -2.95 -9.28 9.23
C LEU A 124 -1.82 -10.25 9.59
N ASP A 125 -2.17 -11.33 10.28
CA ASP A 125 -1.18 -12.32 10.76
C ASP A 125 -0.47 -13.05 9.62
N SER A 126 -1.13 -13.24 8.47
CA SER A 126 -0.54 -13.85 7.29
C SER A 126 -1.17 -13.35 6.00
N ILE A 127 -0.38 -13.37 4.91
CA ILE A 127 -0.86 -13.00 3.58
C ILE A 127 -1.96 -14.00 3.15
N PRO A 128 -3.19 -13.52 2.84
CA PRO A 128 -4.28 -14.41 2.45
C PRO A 128 -3.95 -15.14 1.15
N ARG A 129 -4.09 -16.46 1.17
CA ARG A 129 -3.85 -17.31 -0.01
C ARG A 129 -5.01 -17.20 -1.00
N ASN A 130 -4.70 -17.28 -2.29
CA ASN A 130 -5.71 -17.48 -3.31
C ASN A 130 -6.31 -18.89 -3.13
N ALA A 131 -7.46 -18.98 -2.46
CA ALA A 131 -8.22 -20.22 -2.38
C ALA A 131 -9.09 -20.31 -3.64
N THR A 132 -9.09 -21.48 -4.29
CA THR A 132 -9.99 -21.78 -5.40
C THR A 132 -11.42 -21.85 -4.88
N GLU A 133 -12.09 -20.69 -4.81
CA GLU A 133 -13.53 -20.46 -4.91
C GLU A 133 -13.79 -18.97 -4.62
N ASP A 134 -14.76 -18.39 -5.33
CA ASP A 134 -15.02 -16.96 -5.56
C ASP A 134 -15.18 -16.03 -4.33
N GLU A 135 -14.94 -16.51 -3.11
CA GLU A 135 -15.30 -15.83 -1.86
C GLU A 135 -14.13 -15.46 -0.94
N ASN A 136 -12.86 -15.63 -1.33
CA ASN A 136 -11.77 -15.12 -0.49
C ASN A 136 -11.66 -13.59 -0.58
N LYS A 137 -12.56 -12.90 0.13
CA LYS A 137 -12.62 -11.45 0.27
C LYS A 137 -11.31 -10.89 0.82
N ASP A 138 -10.62 -11.62 1.69
CA ASP A 138 -9.36 -11.16 2.26
C ASP A 138 -8.23 -11.18 1.24
N HIS A 139 -8.17 -12.21 0.37
CA HIS A 139 -7.24 -12.23 -0.75
C HIS A 139 -7.55 -11.13 -1.76
N LYS A 140 -8.82 -10.93 -2.11
CA LYS A 140 -9.24 -9.86 -3.02
C LYS A 140 -8.93 -8.46 -2.45
N ARG A 141 -9.14 -8.25 -1.14
CA ARG A 141 -8.76 -7.03 -0.42
C ARG A 141 -7.24 -6.85 -0.43
N TRP A 142 -6.47 -7.91 -0.19
CA TRP A 142 -5.02 -7.90 -0.24
C TRP A 142 -4.48 -7.47 -1.61
N GLU A 143 -5.00 -8.05 -2.69
CA GLU A 143 -4.61 -7.67 -4.05
C GLU A 143 -4.98 -6.22 -4.37
N ALA A 144 -6.17 -5.77 -3.96
CA ALA A 144 -6.55 -4.35 -4.07
C ALA A 144 -5.62 -3.43 -3.27
N PHE A 145 -5.16 -3.86 -2.09
CA PHE A 145 -4.23 -3.10 -1.26
C PHE A 145 -2.86 -2.97 -1.94
N LYS A 146 -2.29 -4.08 -2.41
CA LYS A 146 -1.01 -4.06 -3.16
C LYS A 146 -1.09 -3.21 -4.43
N PHE A 147 -2.21 -3.26 -5.13
CA PHE A 147 -2.40 -2.53 -6.38
C PHE A 147 -2.60 -1.02 -6.16
N ALA A 148 -3.52 -0.65 -5.27
CA ALA A 148 -3.95 0.74 -5.12
C ALA A 148 -3.01 1.57 -4.24
N CYS A 149 -2.35 0.93 -3.26
CA CYS A 149 -1.58 1.64 -2.24
C CYS A 149 -0.07 1.64 -2.47
N PHE A 150 0.41 0.98 -3.53
CA PHE A 150 1.84 0.90 -3.85
C PHE A 150 2.14 1.27 -5.29
N LYS A 151 3.19 2.05 -5.50
CA LYS A 151 3.69 2.47 -6.82
C LYS A 151 5.08 1.89 -7.06
N THR A 152 5.36 1.45 -8.28
CA THR A 152 6.71 1.03 -8.67
C THR A 152 7.71 2.16 -8.47
N LYS A 153 8.86 1.83 -7.87
CA LYS A 153 9.99 2.74 -7.75
C LYS A 153 10.43 3.17 -9.15
N THR A 154 10.24 4.44 -9.47
CA THR A 154 10.96 5.07 -10.58
C THR A 154 12.43 5.13 -10.17
N GLY A 155 13.20 4.13 -10.62
CA GLY A 155 14.64 4.11 -10.42
C GLY A 155 15.28 5.33 -11.10
N HIS A 156 16.09 6.05 -10.32
CA HIS A 156 17.13 6.93 -10.84
C HIS A 156 18.45 6.15 -10.91
#